data_AF-A0A196L776-F1
#
_entry.id   AF-A0A196L776-F1
#
_cell.length_a   1.000
_cell.length_b   1.000
_cell.length_c   1.000
_cell.angle_alpha   90.00
_cell.angle_beta   90.00
_cell.angle_gamma   90.00
#
_symmetry.space_group_name_H-M   'P 1'
#
loop_
_entity.id
_entity.type
_entity.pdbx_description
1 polymer ?
#
loop_
_entity_poly.entity_id
_entity_poly.type
_entity_poly.pdbx_seq_one_letter_code
_entity_poly.pdbx_strand_id
1 'polypeptide(L)' 'MQSYGRYMRGVRSLGVDAHFDEVIREITITPESNDGPRGGFSPISEERFSIMFESPEQLGRAVQAAMAKATL' A
#
# COMPACT_ATOMS: atom_id res chain seq x y z
N MET A 1 -19.34 -16.24 14.74
CA MET A 1 -19.71 -15.68 13.43
C MET A 1 -18.62 -14.72 12.97
N GLN A 2 -17.94 -14.99 11.85
CA GLN A 2 -17.07 -13.99 11.23
C GLN A 2 -17.99 -12.96 10.55
N SER A 3 -17.84 -11.68 10.90
CA SER A 3 -18.56 -10.59 10.23
C SER A 3 -17.61 -9.83 9.34
N TYR A 4 -18.12 -9.25 8.25
CA TYR A 4 -17.36 -8.37 7.36
C TYR A 4 -16.62 -7.27 8.15
N GLY A 5 -17.29 -6.69 9.16
CA GLY A 5 -16.67 -5.67 10.01
C GLY A 5 -15.50 -6.19 10.86
N ARG A 6 -15.51 -7.46 11.27
CA ARG A 6 -14.39 -8.08 11.99
C ARG A 6 -13.23 -8.41 11.06
N TYR A 7 -13.52 -8.81 9.83
CA TYR A 7 -12.50 -9.01 8.78
C TYR A 7 -11.79 -7.69 8.47
N MET A 8 -12.55 -6.65 8.17
CA MET A 8 -12.00 -5.36 7.73
C MET A 8 -11.02 -4.76 8.76
N ARG A 9 -11.28 -4.87 10.06
CA ARG A 9 -10.37 -4.34 11.11
C ARG A 9 -8.96 -4.95 11.14
N GLY A 10 -8.76 -6.10 10.51
CA GLY A 10 -7.44 -6.75 10.44
C GLY A 10 -6.70 -6.47 9.14
N VAL A 11 -7.32 -5.74 8.19
CA VAL A 11 -6.75 -5.50 6.86
C VAL A 11 -5.77 -4.33 6.94
N ARG A 12 -4.60 -4.52 6.34
CA ARG A 12 -3.70 -3.43 5.99
C ARG A 12 -3.72 -3.26 4.48
N SER A 13 -3.57 -2.03 4.02
CA SER A 13 -3.72 -1.66 2.61
C SER A 13 -2.59 -0.74 2.15
N LEU A 14 -2.37 -0.73 0.83
CA LEU A 14 -1.41 0.12 0.13
C LEU A 14 -2.01 0.55 -1.22
N GLY A 15 -1.76 1.79 -1.62
CA GLY A 15 -1.82 2.22 -3.01
C GLY A 15 -0.48 1.97 -3.72
N VAL A 16 -0.53 1.46 -4.96
CA VAL A 16 0.64 1.30 -5.82
C VAL A 16 0.32 1.91 -7.18
N ASP A 17 1.00 2.99 -7.51
CA ASP A 17 0.83 3.73 -8.76
C ASP A 17 2.10 3.61 -9.59
N ALA A 18 1.98 3.12 -10.83
CA ALA A 18 3.09 3.01 -11.76
C ALA A 18 3.04 4.14 -12.79
N HIS A 19 4.12 4.91 -12.88
CA HIS A 19 4.34 5.89 -13.92
C HIS A 19 5.13 5.24 -15.06
N PHE A 20 4.53 5.21 -16.25
CA PHE A 20 5.10 4.59 -17.45
C PHE A 20 4.79 5.44 -18.68
N ASP A 21 5.76 5.49 -19.60
CA ASP A 21 5.53 5.94 -20.98
C ASP A 21 5.36 4.68 -21.86
N GLU A 22 6.47 4.03 -22.22
CA GLU A 22 6.50 2.73 -22.93
C GLU A 22 6.88 1.56 -22.01
N VAL A 23 7.62 1.85 -20.94
CA VAL A 23 8.04 0.89 -19.91
C VAL A 23 7.82 1.49 -18.54
N ILE A 24 7.55 0.65 -17.54
CA ILE A 24 7.44 1.06 -16.14
C ILE A 24 8.78 1.66 -15.71
N ARG A 25 8.75 2.88 -15.20
CA ARG A 25 9.96 3.58 -14.73
C ARG A 25 9.92 3.84 -13.25
N GLU A 26 8.89 4.54 -12.79
CA GLU A 26 8.76 4.92 -11.40
C GLU A 26 7.50 4.29 -10.82
N ILE A 27 7.60 3.77 -9.60
CA ILE A 27 6.47 3.23 -8.85
C ILE A 27 6.38 4.00 -7.55
N THR A 28 5.24 4.66 -7.35
CA THR A 28 4.88 5.31 -6.10
C THR A 28 4.11 4.32 -5.23
N ILE A 29 4.57 4.14 -3.99
CA ILE A 29 3.91 3.26 -3.02
C ILE A 29 3.43 4.12 -1.85
N THR A 30 2.14 4.02 -1.54
CA THR A 30 1.50 4.77 -0.45
C THR A 30 0.88 3.79 0.54
N PRO A 31 1.44 3.62 1.75
CA PRO A 31 0.78 2.89 2.82
C PRO A 31 -0.52 3.58 3.25
N GLU A 32 -1.48 2.81 3.73
CA GLU A 32 -2.76 3.33 4.19
C GLU A 32 -3.02 2.96 5.67
N SER A 33 -3.73 3.84 6.37
CA SER A 33 -4.32 3.59 7.67
C SER A 33 -5.74 3.07 7.48
N ASN A 34 -6.15 2.09 8.29
CA ASN A 34 -7.48 1.49 8.23
C ASN A 34 -8.36 1.99 9.38
N ASP A 35 -9.20 2.96 9.10
CA ASP A 35 -10.16 3.54 10.07
C ASP A 35 -11.39 2.64 10.31
N GLY A 36 -11.33 1.39 9.86
CA GLY A 36 -12.32 0.36 10.05
C GLY A 36 -13.51 0.44 9.07
N PRO A 37 -14.59 -0.33 9.33
CA PRO A 37 -15.65 -0.58 8.34
C PRO A 37 -16.44 0.64 7.88
N ARG A 38 -16.37 1.76 8.61
CA ARG A 38 -17.06 3.02 8.29
C ARG A 38 -16.10 4.13 7.88
N GLY A 39 -14.84 4.07 8.33
CA GLY A 39 -13.81 5.06 8.01
C GLY A 39 -13.06 4.74 6.72
N GLY A 40 -12.95 3.46 6.36
CA GLY A 40 -12.26 3.04 5.13
C GLY A 40 -10.75 3.07 5.29
N PHE A 41 -10.05 3.35 4.18
CA PHE A 41 -8.60 3.45 4.14
C PHE A 41 -8.18 4.87 3.77
N SER A 42 -7.20 5.39 4.50
CA SER A 42 -6.70 6.76 4.37
C SER A 42 -5.20 6.73 4.10
N PRO A 43 -4.67 7.47 3.12
CA PRO A 43 -3.24 7.44 2.79
C PRO A 43 -2.38 8.06 3.89
N ILE A 44 -1.29 7.38 4.26
CA ILE A 44 -0.26 7.87 5.19
C ILE A 44 0.79 8.62 4.35
N SER A 45 0.55 9.91 4.13
CA SER A 45 1.28 10.69 3.11
C SER A 45 2.76 10.88 3.45
N GLU A 46 3.10 10.94 4.73
CA GLU A 46 4.47 11.02 5.24
C GLU A 46 5.29 9.75 5.01
N GLU A 47 4.62 8.61 4.80
CA GLU A 47 5.26 7.32 4.53
C GLU A 47 5.24 6.95 3.04
N ARG A 48 4.67 7.80 2.18
CA ARG A 48 4.71 7.65 0.72
C ARG A 48 6.14 7.77 0.22
N PHE A 49 6.53 6.88 -0.68
CA PHE A 49 7.82 6.95 -1.36
C PHE A 49 7.73 6.41 -2.79
N SER A 50 8.70 6.80 -3.61
CA SER A 50 8.85 6.29 -4.97
C SER A 50 10.12 5.45 -5.09
N ILE A 51 10.06 4.46 -5.98
CA ILE A 51 11.21 3.68 -6.42
C ILE A 51 11.31 3.72 -7.94
N MET A 52 12.53 3.65 -8.46
CA MET A 52 12.72 3.25 -9.84
C MET A 52 12.50 1.74 -9.96
N PHE A 53 11.72 1.31 -10.93
CA PHE A 53 11.46 -0.10 -11.17
C PHE A 53 12.68 -0.75 -11.85
N GLU A 54 13.25 -1.74 -11.19
CA GLU A 54 14.40 -2.49 -11.69
C GLU A 54 14.05 -3.96 -11.94
N SER A 55 13.26 -4.56 -11.03
CA SER A 55 12.85 -5.95 -11.13
C SER A 55 11.61 -6.26 -10.27
N PRO A 56 10.86 -7.35 -10.57
CA PRO A 56 9.76 -7.81 -9.74
C PRO A 56 10.18 -8.08 -8.28
N GLU A 57 11.37 -8.63 -8.05
CA GLU A 57 11.89 -8.92 -6.71
C GLU A 57 12.15 -7.64 -5.92
N GLN A 58 12.67 -6.59 -6.58
CA GLN A 58 12.88 -5.29 -5.96
C GLN A 58 11.55 -4.62 -5.59
N LEU A 59 10.55 -4.67 -6.47
CA LEU A 59 9.20 -4.22 -6.17
C LEU A 59 8.59 -4.99 -4.99
N GLY A 60 8.72 -6.31 -4.96
CA GLY A 60 8.22 -7.15 -3.86
C GLY A 60 8.79 -6.76 -2.51
N ARG A 61 10.10 -6.48 -2.43
CA ARG A 61 10.74 -5.97 -1.20
C ARG A 61 10.21 -4.60 -0.79
N ALA A 62 10.02 -3.69 -1.75
CA ALA A 62 9.48 -2.36 -1.49
C ALA A 62 8.03 -2.42 -0.97
N VAL A 63 7.18 -3.26 -1.56
CA VAL A 63 5.81 -3.51 -1.10
C VAL A 63 5.79 -4.08 0.33
N GLN A 64 6.66 -5.05 0.64
CA GLN A 64 6.76 -5.59 1.99
C GLN A 64 7.21 -4.55 3.02
N ALA A 65 8.17 -3.70 2.65
CA ALA A 65 8.61 -2.59 3.49
C ALA A 65 7.49 -1.56 3.73
N ALA A 66 6.68 -1.27 2.71
CA ALA A 66 5.52 -0.40 2.83
C ALA A 66 4.42 -1.03 3.71
N MET A 67 4.17 -2.34 3.60
CA MET A 67 3.20 -3.05 4.46
C MET A 67 3.53 -2.99 5.95
N ALA A 68 4.81 -2.89 6.30
CA ALA A 68 5.22 -2.72 7.69
C ALA A 68 4.79 -1.35 8.25
N LYS A 69 4.57 -0.36 7.39
CA LYS A 69 4.16 1.01 7.73
C LYS A 69 2.65 1.22 7.71
N ALA A 70 1.89 0.39 7.01
CA ALA A 70 0.43 0.43 7.01
C ALA A 70 -0.14 0.11 8.40
N THR A 71 -1.11 0.90 8.86
CA THR A 71 -1.65 0.84 10.24
C THR A 71 -3.12 0.42 10.29
N LEU A 72 -3.54 -0.02 11.48
CA LEU A 72 -4.92 -0.40 11.83
C LEU A 72 -5.57 0.68 12.70
#